data_AF-A0A183GQC7-F1
#
_entry.id   AF-A0A183GQC7-F1
#
_cell.length_a   1.000
_cell.length_b   1.000
_cell.length_c   1.000
_cell.angle_alpha   90.00
_cell.angle_beta   90.00
_cell.angle_gamma   90.00
#
_symmetry.space_group_name_H-M   'P 1'
#
loop_
_entity.id
_entity.type
_entity.pdbx_description
1 polymer ?
#
loop_
_entity_poly.entity_id
_entity_poly.type
_entity_poly.pdbx_seq_one_letter_code
_entity_poly.pdbx_strand_id
1 'polypeptide(L)'
;MLVVSVSIPESAFIISAVVTYVAYSQEQLNPNLYQNGKVCTSLLGTWSGQGVEKWNPSSSNILQVLLSIQALILVPEPYFNEAGYEVRKQQSEMSDRSRRYNETAAINSLEYLLKVCFLITLSLPSGILRPTNVSTMCTGCVKSIDALNVNVRNNNTS
;
A
#
# COMPACT_ATOMS: atom_id res chain seq x y z
N MET A 1 -8.73 -1.43 -1.51
CA MET A 1 -8.77 -0.05 -2.03
C MET A 1 -7.53 0.65 -1.50
N LEU A 2 -6.65 1.15 -2.38
CA LEU A 2 -5.46 1.93 -2.02
C LEU A 2 -5.76 3.41 -2.33
N VAL A 3 -5.51 4.31 -1.39
CA VAL A 3 -5.69 5.77 -1.59
C VAL A 3 -4.34 6.40 -1.85
N VAL A 4 -4.23 7.09 -2.98
CA VAL A 4 -3.06 7.89 -3.36
C VAL A 4 -3.49 9.29 -3.74
N SER A 5 -2.68 10.28 -3.36
CA SER A 5 -2.77 11.64 -3.88
C SER A 5 -1.84 11.77 -5.08
N VAL A 6 -2.31 12.40 -6.15
CA VAL A 6 -1.51 12.66 -7.36
C VAL A 6 -1.40 14.16 -7.54
N SER A 7 -0.17 14.66 -7.60
CA SER A 7 0.14 16.04 -7.92
C SER A 7 0.92 16.09 -9.23
N ILE A 8 0.42 16.90 -10.17
CA ILE A 8 1.06 17.13 -11.48
C ILE A 8 1.74 18.50 -11.39
N PRO A 9 3.08 18.56 -11.31
CA PRO A 9 3.78 19.84 -11.24
C PRO A 9 3.63 20.60 -12.56
N GLU A 10 3.71 21.93 -12.53
CA GLU A 10 3.71 22.76 -13.76
C GLU A 10 4.87 22.38 -14.71
N SER A 11 5.95 21.85 -14.14
CA SER A 11 7.09 21.28 -14.86
C SER A 11 6.93 19.80 -15.22
N ALA A 12 5.71 19.26 -15.29
CA ALA A 12 5.45 17.86 -15.67
C ALA A 12 5.97 17.47 -17.08
N PHE A 13 6.32 18.47 -17.90
CA PHE A 13 7.06 18.30 -19.14
C PHE A 13 8.56 17.97 -18.95
N ILE A 14 9.05 17.94 -17.70
CA ILE A 14 10.45 17.71 -17.33
C ILE A 14 10.55 16.67 -16.20
N ILE A 15 9.68 16.75 -15.20
CA ILE A 15 9.69 15.86 -14.02
C ILE A 15 8.45 14.97 -13.96
N SER A 16 8.58 13.82 -13.29
CA SER A 16 7.45 12.88 -13.11
C SER A 16 6.34 13.49 -12.26
N ALA A 17 5.14 12.92 -12.36
CA ALA A 17 4.08 13.17 -11.38
C ALA A 17 4.56 12.80 -9.97
N VAL A 18 4.04 13.50 -8.96
CA VAL A 18 4.27 13.16 -7.56
C VAL A 18 3.08 12.35 -7.08
N VAL A 19 3.33 11.11 -6.66
CA VAL A 19 2.32 10.24 -6.08
C VAL A 19 2.65 9.98 -4.62
N THR A 20 1.71 10.33 -3.75
CA THR A 20 1.82 10.15 -2.31
C THR A 20 0.80 9.12 -1.86
N TYR A 21 1.27 8.00 -1.30
CA TYR A 21 0.45 7.03 -0.61
C TYR A 21 -0.06 7.62 0.71
N VAL A 22 -1.35 7.51 0.97
CA VAL A 22 -1.90 7.91 2.26
C VAL A 22 -1.88 6.70 3.18
N ALA A 23 -0.89 6.64 4.07
CA ALA A 23 -0.71 5.52 4.99
C ALA A 23 -1.65 5.61 6.19
N TYR A 24 -2.44 4.56 6.42
CA TYR A 24 -3.36 4.45 7.55
C TYR A 24 -3.07 3.25 8.45
N SER A 25 -2.35 2.23 7.98
CA SER A 25 -1.93 1.09 8.78
C SER A 25 -0.71 1.42 9.63
N GLN A 26 -0.49 0.68 10.72
CA GLN A 26 0.70 0.87 11.57
C GLN A 26 2.00 0.45 10.89
N GLU A 27 1.95 -0.62 10.08
CA GLU A 27 3.10 -1.17 9.37
C GLU A 27 2.90 -1.10 7.84
N GLN A 28 4.01 -1.19 7.11
CA GLN A 28 4.02 -1.09 5.65
C GLN A 28 3.25 -2.27 5.03
N LEU A 29 2.40 -1.98 4.04
CA LEU A 29 1.69 -2.99 3.27
C LEU A 29 2.58 -3.65 2.20
N ASN A 30 3.62 -2.93 1.77
CA ASN A 30 4.59 -3.38 0.78
C ASN A 30 5.90 -2.62 1.00
N PRO A 31 7.10 -3.21 0.77
CA PRO A 31 8.39 -2.51 0.84
C PRO A 31 8.49 -1.25 -0.04
N ASN A 32 7.67 -1.14 -1.07
CA ASN A 32 7.59 0.01 -1.96
C ASN A 32 6.52 1.04 -1.55
N LEU A 33 5.81 0.84 -0.43
CA LEU A 33 4.81 1.75 0.15
C LEU A 33 5.23 2.18 1.56
N TYR A 34 5.87 3.32 1.65
CA TYR A 34 6.46 3.81 2.89
C TYR A 34 5.42 4.52 3.76
N GLN A 35 5.59 4.44 5.08
CA GLN A 35 4.69 5.08 6.05
C GLN A 35 4.66 6.62 5.96
N ASN A 36 5.72 7.23 5.40
CA ASN A 36 5.75 8.67 5.11
C ASN A 36 5.04 9.04 3.80
N GLY A 37 4.41 8.07 3.13
CA GLY A 37 3.67 8.25 1.89
C GLY A 37 4.50 8.15 0.62
N LYS A 38 5.82 7.87 0.70
CA LYS A 38 6.62 7.61 -0.50
C LYS A 38 6.17 6.32 -1.19
N VAL A 39 5.98 6.38 -2.50
CA VAL A 39 5.74 5.23 -3.39
C VAL A 39 6.99 4.99 -4.23
N CYS A 40 7.54 3.78 -4.20
CA CYS A 40 8.71 3.40 -4.99
C CYS A 40 8.31 2.77 -6.32
N THR A 41 8.53 3.49 -7.42
CA THR A 41 8.50 2.93 -8.78
C THR A 41 9.53 3.66 -9.64
N SER A 42 10.03 2.99 -10.68
CA SER A 42 10.97 3.58 -11.64
C SER A 42 10.34 4.74 -12.42
N LEU A 43 9.06 4.64 -12.76
CA LEU A 43 8.29 5.71 -13.42
C LEU A 43 8.15 6.98 -12.58
N LEU A 44 8.25 6.88 -11.26
CA LEU A 44 8.23 8.04 -10.35
C LEU A 44 9.65 8.53 -10.00
N GLY A 45 10.69 7.92 -10.55
CA GLY A 45 12.08 8.22 -10.22
C GLY A 45 12.49 7.85 -8.79
N THR A 46 11.67 7.07 -8.08
CA THR A 46 11.86 6.68 -6.68
C THR A 46 12.41 5.27 -6.50
N TRP A 47 12.56 4.54 -7.62
CA TRP A 47 13.19 3.22 -7.69
C TRP A 47 14.12 3.13 -8.90
N SER A 48 15.02 2.15 -8.91
CA SER A 48 15.88 1.89 -10.06
C SER A 48 15.05 1.43 -11.26
N GLY A 49 15.47 1.83 -12.45
CA GLY A 49 14.87 1.41 -13.72
C GLY A 49 15.73 1.86 -14.88
N GLN A 50 15.44 1.38 -16.08
CA GLN A 50 16.20 1.66 -17.30
C GLN A 50 15.30 2.01 -18.48
N GLY A 51 15.78 2.91 -19.35
CA GLY A 51 15.11 3.29 -20.58
C GLY A 51 13.63 3.65 -20.38
N VAL A 52 12.75 2.83 -20.96
CA VAL A 52 11.28 3.02 -20.97
C VAL A 52 10.61 2.83 -19.60
N GLU A 53 11.33 2.29 -18.62
CA GLU A 53 10.82 2.15 -17.25
C GLU A 53 10.84 3.47 -16.47
N LYS A 54 11.62 4.46 -16.94
CA LYS A 54 11.68 5.80 -16.34
C LYS A 54 10.63 6.72 -16.96
N TRP A 55 10.20 7.72 -16.20
CA TRP A 55 9.30 8.76 -16.71
C TRP A 55 9.84 9.39 -18.00
N ASN A 56 9.01 9.42 -19.02
CA ASN A 56 9.25 10.14 -20.26
C ASN A 56 8.15 11.20 -20.44
N PRO A 57 8.46 12.50 -20.39
CA PRO A 57 7.44 13.54 -20.49
C PRO A 57 6.59 13.53 -21.77
N SER A 58 7.09 12.93 -22.86
CA SER A 58 6.40 12.87 -24.14
C SER A 58 5.47 11.65 -24.29
N SER A 59 5.57 10.65 -23.41
CA SER A 59 4.84 9.38 -23.60
C SER A 59 4.31 8.76 -22.30
N SER A 60 4.87 9.10 -21.15
CA SER A 60 4.38 8.63 -19.86
C SER A 60 3.10 9.33 -19.44
N ASN A 61 2.27 8.61 -18.70
CA ASN A 61 1.01 9.13 -18.20
C ASN A 61 0.64 8.51 -16.84
N ILE A 62 -0.35 9.10 -16.17
CA ILE A 62 -0.80 8.65 -14.85
C ILE A 62 -1.36 7.23 -14.90
N LEU A 63 -2.00 6.81 -16.00
CA LEU A 63 -2.50 5.44 -16.13
C LEU A 63 -1.36 4.42 -16.05
N GLN A 64 -0.21 4.68 -16.69
CA GLN A 64 0.96 3.81 -16.55
C GLN A 64 1.47 3.73 -15.12
N VAL A 65 1.43 4.84 -14.37
CA VAL A 65 1.80 4.85 -12.94
C VAL A 65 0.83 3.98 -12.14
N LEU A 66 -0.48 4.14 -12.33
CA LEU A 66 -1.50 3.34 -11.64
C LEU A 66 -1.40 1.85 -11.97
N LEU A 67 -1.17 1.52 -13.25
CA LEU A 67 -0.92 0.15 -13.70
C LEU A 67 0.36 -0.43 -13.11
N SER A 68 1.42 0.38 -12.99
CA SER A 68 2.67 -0.05 -12.35
C SER A 68 2.49 -0.33 -10.86
N ILE A 69 1.72 0.50 -10.16
CA ILE A 69 1.36 0.23 -8.75
C ILE A 69 0.58 -1.08 -8.66
N GLN A 70 -0.42 -1.29 -9.52
CA GLN A 70 -1.20 -2.53 -9.51
C GLN A 70 -0.36 -3.77 -9.84
N ALA A 71 0.50 -3.69 -10.86
CA ALA A 71 1.25 -4.83 -11.37
C ALA A 71 2.50 -5.16 -10.55
N LEU A 72 3.17 -4.16 -9.97
CA LEU A 72 4.48 -4.32 -9.32
C LEU A 72 4.40 -4.24 -7.80
N ILE A 73 3.47 -3.46 -7.24
CA ILE A 73 3.37 -3.25 -5.79
C ILE A 73 2.26 -4.12 -5.18
N LEU A 74 1.08 -4.16 -5.80
CA LEU A 74 -0.07 -4.92 -5.28
C LEU A 74 -0.02 -6.39 -5.73
N VAL A 75 1.07 -7.06 -5.38
CA VAL A 75 1.38 -8.43 -5.79
C VAL A 75 1.05 -9.45 -4.70
N PRO A 76 0.92 -10.76 -5.03
CA PRO A 76 0.61 -11.79 -4.05
C PRO A 76 1.71 -12.05 -3.00
N GLU A 77 2.97 -11.72 -3.30
CA GLU A 77 4.10 -11.96 -2.39
C GLU A 77 4.95 -10.68 -2.23
N PRO A 78 4.41 -9.62 -1.60
CA PRO A 78 5.05 -8.31 -1.48
C PRO A 78 6.39 -8.34 -0.72
N TYR A 79 6.66 -9.37 0.07
CA TYR A 79 7.94 -9.57 0.74
C TYR A 79 9.14 -9.52 -0.23
N PHE A 80 8.99 -10.03 -1.45
CA PHE A 80 10.05 -10.07 -2.46
C PHE A 80 10.24 -8.76 -3.23
N ASN A 81 9.45 -7.72 -2.94
CA ASN A 81 9.70 -6.38 -3.46
C ASN A 81 10.80 -5.63 -2.70
N GLU A 82 11.29 -6.21 -1.59
CA GLU A 82 12.48 -5.71 -0.91
C GLU A 82 13.71 -5.94 -1.77
N ALA A 83 14.60 -4.95 -1.83
CA ALA A 83 15.76 -5.00 -2.69
C ALA A 83 16.70 -6.16 -2.30
N GLY A 84 16.99 -7.05 -3.26
CA GLY A 84 17.93 -8.16 -3.08
C GLY A 84 17.28 -9.45 -2.57
N TYR A 85 15.96 -9.48 -2.37
CA TYR A 85 15.24 -10.69 -1.93
C TYR A 85 14.79 -11.56 -3.11
N GLU A 86 14.67 -10.99 -4.31
CA GLU A 86 14.27 -11.68 -5.54
C GLU A 86 15.17 -12.89 -5.86
N VAL A 87 16.48 -12.77 -5.61
CA VAL A 87 17.47 -13.81 -5.90
C VAL A 87 17.35 -15.01 -4.93
N ARG A 88 16.68 -14.83 -3.78
CA ARG A 88 16.57 -15.82 -2.71
C ARG A 88 15.23 -16.54 -2.67
N LYS A 89 14.32 -16.25 -3.62
CA LYS A 89 12.95 -16.77 -3.62
C LYS A 89 12.83 -18.30 -3.56
N GLN A 90 13.86 -19.03 -4.00
CA GLN A 90 13.91 -20.50 -3.97
C GLN A 90 14.36 -21.10 -2.62
N GLN A 91 14.78 -20.28 -1.66
CA GLN A 91 15.19 -20.75 -0.33
C GLN A 91 13.94 -21.01 0.54
N SER A 92 13.87 -22.18 1.19
CA SER A 92 12.73 -22.57 2.03
C SER A 92 12.43 -21.55 3.14
N GLU A 93 13.47 -21.00 3.78
CA GLU A 93 13.35 -19.97 4.81
C GLU A 93 12.64 -18.69 4.30
N MET A 94 12.81 -18.35 3.02
CA MET A 94 12.17 -17.16 2.44
C MET A 94 10.67 -17.35 2.22
N SER A 95 10.24 -18.59 1.97
CA SER A 95 8.81 -18.92 1.83
C SER A 95 8.07 -18.65 3.15
N ASP A 96 8.64 -19.08 4.28
CA ASP A 96 8.02 -18.86 5.59
C ASP A 96 7.96 -17.36 5.96
N ARG A 97 9.00 -16.60 5.62
CA ARG A 97 9.01 -15.13 5.83
C ARG A 97 8.01 -14.42 4.93
N SER A 98 7.92 -14.80 3.66
CA SER A 98 6.91 -14.30 2.72
C SER A 98 5.50 -14.56 3.23
N ARG A 99 5.23 -15.78 3.71
CA ARG A 99 3.94 -16.14 4.31
C ARG A 99 3.61 -15.27 5.54
N ARG A 100 4.54 -15.13 6.49
CA ARG A 100 4.34 -14.28 7.68
C ARG A 100 4.09 -12.82 7.29
N TYR A 101 4.83 -12.31 6.31
CA TYR A 101 4.62 -10.96 5.78
C TYR A 101 3.21 -10.80 5.20
N ASN A 102 2.73 -11.77 4.43
CA ASN A 102 1.38 -11.76 3.86
C ASN A 102 0.29 -11.74 4.94
N GLU A 103 0.44 -12.55 6.00
CA GLU A 103 -0.50 -12.58 7.12
C GLU A 103 -0.60 -11.19 7.78
N THR A 104 0.55 -10.56 8.06
CA THR A 104 0.60 -9.19 8.60
C THR A 104 0.04 -8.15 7.63
N ALA A 105 0.42 -8.20 6.35
CA ALA A 105 -0.05 -7.28 5.32
C ALA A 105 -1.58 -7.36 5.12
N ALA A 106 -2.16 -8.56 5.25
CA ALA A 106 -3.61 -8.75 5.18
C ALA A 106 -4.34 -8.06 6.34
N ILE A 107 -3.85 -8.22 7.58
CA ILE A 107 -4.43 -7.55 8.75
C ILE A 107 -4.30 -6.03 8.64
N ASN A 108 -3.12 -5.54 8.25
CA ASN A 108 -2.89 -4.12 8.02
C ASN A 108 -3.77 -3.57 6.88
N SER A 109 -4.06 -4.37 5.85
CA SER A 109 -4.98 -3.99 4.78
C SER A 109 -6.42 -3.84 5.28
N LEU A 110 -6.85 -4.66 6.23
CA LEU A 110 -8.16 -4.51 6.87
C LEU A 110 -8.21 -3.24 7.74
N GLU A 111 -7.17 -2.98 8.54
CA GLU A 111 -7.05 -1.75 9.34
C GLU A 111 -7.11 -0.51 8.44
N TYR A 112 -6.36 -0.54 7.35
CA TYR A 112 -6.33 0.49 6.32
C TYR A 112 -7.73 0.77 5.76
N LEU A 113 -8.42 -0.28 5.32
CA LEU A 113 -9.76 -0.18 4.74
C LEU A 113 -10.78 0.42 5.72
N LEU A 114 -10.74 0.01 6.98
CA LEU A 114 -11.65 0.55 8.00
C LEU A 114 -11.43 2.04 8.23
N LYS A 115 -10.17 2.48 8.32
CA LYS A 115 -9.83 3.89 8.50
C LYS A 115 -10.25 4.73 7.28
N VAL A 116 -9.99 4.23 6.07
CA VAL A 116 -10.43 4.87 4.82
C VAL A 116 -11.95 4.98 4.76
N CYS A 117 -12.68 3.89 5.01
CA CYS A 117 -14.14 3.89 5.02
C CYS A 117 -14.70 4.87 6.05
N PHE A 118 -14.12 4.93 7.24
CA PHE A 118 -14.52 5.87 8.28
C PHE A 118 -14.34 7.32 7.83
N LEU A 119 -13.18 7.66 7.25
CA LEU A 119 -12.90 9.01 6.75
C LEU A 119 -13.82 9.41 5.59
N ILE A 120 -14.06 8.52 4.63
CA ILE A 120 -14.99 8.77 3.53
C ILE A 120 -16.41 9.01 4.08
N THR A 121 -16.85 8.20 5.04
CA THR A 121 -18.18 8.34 5.65
C THR A 121 -18.35 9.66 6.41
N LEU A 122 -17.29 10.17 7.05
CA LEU A 122 -17.31 11.49 7.70
C LEU A 122 -17.29 12.66 6.71
N SER A 123 -16.79 12.43 5.50
CA SER A 123 -16.71 13.45 4.44
C SER A 123 -18.02 13.60 3.66
N LEU A 124 -18.93 12.63 3.78
CA LEU A 124 -20.23 12.64 3.10
C LEU A 124 -21.28 13.41 3.91
N PRO A 125 -22.14 14.23 3.27
CA PRO A 125 -23.22 14.91 3.96
C PRO A 125 -24.21 13.92 4.59
N SER A 126 -24.70 14.26 5.79
CA SER A 126 -25.66 13.45 6.54
C SER A 126 -26.90 13.11 5.71
N GLY A 127 -27.24 11.81 5.60
CA GLY A 127 -28.56 11.37 5.09
C GLY A 127 -28.56 10.34 3.96
N ILE A 128 -27.48 10.20 3.18
CA ILE A 128 -27.48 9.30 2.00
C ILE A 128 -26.59 8.06 2.19
N LEU A 129 -25.48 8.17 2.94
CA LEU A 129 -24.50 7.09 3.13
C LEU A 129 -23.79 7.08 4.50
N ARG A 130 -24.38 7.71 5.52
CA ARG A 130 -23.82 7.71 6.89
C ARG A 130 -24.63 6.74 7.77
N PRO A 131 -24.31 5.43 7.81
CA PRO A 131 -25.00 4.52 8.71
C PRO A 131 -24.82 4.99 10.15
N THR A 132 -25.92 5.08 10.88
CA THR A 132 -25.96 5.47 12.30
C THR A 132 -25.12 4.56 13.19
N ASN A 133 -24.78 3.36 12.72
CA ASN A 133 -23.98 2.34 13.43
C ASN A 133 -22.52 2.21 12.95
N VAL A 134 -22.01 3.09 12.08
CA VAL A 134 -20.60 3.01 11.60
C VAL A 134 -19.61 3.06 12.76
N SER A 135 -19.85 3.92 13.76
CA SER A 135 -18.99 4.04 14.93
C SER A 135 -18.86 2.71 15.70
N THR A 136 -19.98 2.01 15.88
CA THR A 136 -20.05 0.71 16.59
C THR A 136 -19.43 -0.42 15.76
N MET A 137 -19.68 -0.47 14.44
CA MET A 137 -19.03 -1.43 13.54
C MET A 137 -17.51 -1.23 13.46
N CYS A 138 -17.05 0.02 13.33
CA CYS A 138 -15.63 0.36 13.31
C CYS A 138 -14.97 -0.06 14.62
N THR A 139 -15.59 0.22 15.78
CA THR A 139 -15.05 -0.18 17.09
C THR A 139 -14.93 -1.70 17.24
N GLY A 140 -15.93 -2.46 16.78
CA GLY A 140 -15.89 -3.93 16.80
C GLY A 140 -14.84 -4.52 15.86
N CYS A 141 -14.68 -3.94 14.67
CA CYS A 141 -13.66 -4.37 13.72
C CYS A 141 -12.23 -4.04 14.21
N VAL A 142 -12.02 -2.87 14.83
CA VAL A 142 -10.72 -2.50 15.42
C VAL A 142 -10.30 -3.51 16.50
N LYS A 143 -11.20 -3.84 17.43
CA LYS A 143 -10.91 -4.86 18.47
C LYS A 143 -10.55 -6.23 17.88
N SER A 144 -11.21 -6.61 16.79
CA SER A 144 -10.95 -7.89 16.10
C SER A 144 -9.57 -7.88 15.43
N ILE A 145 -9.18 -6.75 14.83
CA ILE A 145 -7.86 -6.55 14.24
C ILE A 145 -6.77 -6.56 15.31
N ASP A 146 -6.98 -5.88 16.45
CA ASP A 146 -6.02 -5.89 17.55
C ASP A 146 -5.75 -7.30 18.07
N ALA A 147 -6.82 -8.12 18.20
CA ALA A 147 -6.69 -9.52 18.59
C ALA A 147 -5.90 -10.35 17.55
N LEU A 148 -6.15 -10.13 16.25
CA LEU A 148 -5.39 -10.79 15.17
C LEU A 148 -3.91 -10.38 15.18
N ASN A 149 -3.63 -9.10 15.40
CA ASN A 149 -2.26 -8.57 15.52
C ASN A 149 -1.49 -9.16 16.71
N VAL A 150 -2.17 -9.45 17.83
CA VAL A 150 -1.56 -10.16 18.96
C VAL A 150 -1.21 -11.59 18.57
N ASN A 151 -2.12 -12.30 17.91
CA ASN A 151 -1.88 -13.70 17.49
C ASN A 151 -0.74 -13.80 16.48
N VAL A 152 -0.68 -12.92 15.47
CA VAL A 152 0.41 -12.91 14.49
C VAL A 152 1.76 -12.60 15.15
N ARG A 153 1.81 -11.64 16.10
CA ARG A 153 3.04 -11.35 16.85
C ARG A 153 3.54 -12.56 17.64
N ASN A 154 2.65 -13.28 18.32
CA ASN A 154 3.02 -14.48 19.09
C ASN A 154 3.54 -15.62 18.19
N ASN A 155 2.96 -15.78 17.00
CA ASN A 155 3.40 -16.77 16.02
C ASN A 155 4.77 -16.43 15.38
N ASN A 156 5.16 -15.16 15.38
CA ASN A 156 6.44 -14.71 14.82
C ASN A 156 7.61 -14.81 15.81
N THR A 157 7.33 -14.91 17.12
CA THR A 157 8.34 -15.06 18.19
C THR A 157 8.61 -16.52 18.57
N SER A 158 7.98 -17.48 17.89
CA SER A 158 8.15 -18.93 18.05
C SER A 158 8.99 -19.52 16.92
#